data_AF-A0A2N9NJX8-F1
#
_entry.id   AF-A0A2N9NJX8-F1
#
_cell.length_a   1.000
_cell.length_b   1.000
_cell.length_c   1.000
_cell.angle_alpha   90.00
_cell.angle_beta   90.00
_cell.angle_gamma   90.00
#
_symmetry.space_group_name_H-M   'P 1'
#
loop_
_entity.id
_entity.type
_entity.pdbx_description
1 polymer ?
#
loop_
_entity_poly.entity_id
_entity_poly.type
_entity_poly.pdbx_seq_one_letter_code
_entity_poly.pdbx_strand_id
1 'polypeptide(L)'
;MSLWRTMSGAKPYLLLMNTDYDVFTSDLVERYFQRSLFYGMFPGMFSHNAADHPYWQNPKWYERDRPLFKKYLPLIKRIAEAGWQPITNARCDNEKVFVERFGPNPADEAFLTLFNDSETHQRTRLDLDLAGLGFNGMVTAREMISGKILDAKGDLEIELEPQQAEAIELKPNR
;
A
#
# COMPACT_ATOMS: atom_id res chain seq x y z
N MET A 1 12.66 0.20 -3.11
CA MET A 1 11.85 1.37 -2.70
C MET A 1 12.10 1.77 -1.25
N SER A 2 12.56 0.87 -0.37
CA SER A 2 12.83 1.13 1.05
C SER A 2 13.78 2.31 1.31
N LEU A 3 14.88 2.45 0.55
CA LEU A 3 15.79 3.61 0.66
C LEU A 3 15.05 4.94 0.57
N TRP A 4 14.22 5.13 -0.45
CA TRP A 4 13.46 6.38 -0.64
C TRP A 4 12.39 6.54 0.44
N ARG A 5 11.79 5.45 0.93
CA ARG A 5 10.78 5.52 2.00
C ARG A 5 11.41 6.05 3.28
N THR A 6 12.55 5.48 3.68
CA THR A 6 13.32 5.90 4.85
C THR A 6 13.79 7.35 4.72
N MET A 7 14.34 7.75 3.57
CA MET A 7 14.84 9.11 3.37
C MET A 7 13.73 10.17 3.31
N SER A 8 12.55 9.80 2.81
CA SER A 8 11.40 10.72 2.74
C SER A 8 10.68 10.85 4.09
N GLY A 9 10.81 9.85 4.97
CA GLY A 9 10.03 9.78 6.20
C GLY A 9 8.53 9.88 5.91
N ALA A 10 7.82 10.69 6.69
CA ALA A 10 6.40 10.95 6.51
C ALA A 10 6.05 11.82 5.28
N LYS A 11 7.03 12.39 4.56
CA LYS A 11 6.75 13.24 3.40
C LYS A 11 6.23 12.38 2.23
N PRO A 12 5.23 12.86 1.47
CA PRO A 12 4.81 12.20 0.24
C PRO A 12 5.98 12.03 -0.73
N TYR A 13 6.01 10.90 -1.42
CA TYR A 13 6.97 10.60 -2.46
C TYR A 13 6.25 10.02 -3.66
N LEU A 14 6.68 10.39 -4.86
CA LEU A 14 6.15 9.87 -6.11
C LEU A 14 7.26 9.24 -6.92
N LEU A 15 6.92 8.19 -7.64
CA LEU A 15 7.81 7.53 -8.58
C LEU A 15 7.49 8.02 -9.99
N LEU A 16 8.48 7.94 -10.88
CA LEU A 16 8.29 8.15 -12.30
C LEU A 16 8.68 6.88 -13.02
N MET A 17 7.67 6.10 -13.43
CA MET A 17 7.91 4.92 -14.24
C MET A 17 8.34 5.35 -15.64
N ASN A 18 9.55 4.96 -16.04
CA ASN A 18 10.10 5.20 -17.37
C ASN A 18 10.33 3.84 -18.03
N THR A 19 9.36 3.37 -18.80
CA THR A 19 9.40 2.07 -19.49
C THR A 19 8.67 2.15 -20.82
N ASP A 20 8.88 1.15 -21.68
CA ASP A 20 8.03 0.91 -22.84
C ASP A 20 6.68 0.32 -22.40
N TYR A 21 5.60 1.08 -22.61
CA TYR A 21 4.24 0.72 -22.17
C TYR A 21 3.49 -0.20 -23.12
N ASP A 22 4.02 -0.44 -24.32
CA ASP A 22 3.48 -1.45 -25.22
C ASP A 22 3.85 -2.86 -24.75
N VAL A 23 5.01 -3.03 -24.11
CA VAL A 23 5.41 -4.29 -23.46
C VAL A 23 5.08 -4.33 -21.97
N PHE A 24 5.00 -3.18 -21.30
CA PHE A 24 4.59 -3.09 -19.89
C PHE A 24 3.07 -3.17 -19.77
N THR A 25 2.58 -4.41 -19.75
CA THR A 25 1.16 -4.78 -19.75
C THR A 25 0.43 -4.30 -18.49
N SER A 26 -0.91 -4.31 -18.54
CA SER A 26 -1.75 -3.86 -17.41
C SER A 26 -1.49 -4.66 -16.12
N ASP A 27 -1.21 -5.97 -16.23
CA ASP A 27 -0.85 -6.80 -15.07
C ASP A 27 0.45 -6.34 -14.39
N LEU A 28 1.45 -5.91 -15.19
CA LEU A 28 2.69 -5.34 -14.66
C LEU A 28 2.46 -3.96 -14.04
N VAL A 29 1.53 -3.18 -14.59
CA VAL A 29 1.08 -1.91 -13.98
C VAL A 29 0.39 -2.17 -12.65
N GLU A 30 -0.47 -3.17 -12.54
CA GLU A 30 -1.10 -3.51 -11.25
C GLU A 30 -0.06 -3.96 -10.22
N ARG A 31 0.93 -4.77 -10.60
CA ARG A 31 2.06 -5.14 -9.72
C ARG A 31 2.88 -3.93 -9.25
N TYR A 32 3.03 -2.92 -10.10
CA TYR A 32 3.66 -1.64 -9.73
C TYR A 32 2.79 -0.87 -8.72
N PHE A 33 1.47 -0.83 -8.95
CA PHE A 33 0.51 -0.15 -8.08
C PHE A 33 0.40 -0.81 -6.70
N GLN A 34 0.46 -2.14 -6.64
CA GLN A 34 0.50 -2.89 -5.38
C GLN A 34 1.74 -2.52 -4.55
N ARG A 35 2.93 -2.45 -5.18
CA ARG A 35 4.15 -1.99 -4.49
C ARG A 35 4.04 -0.53 -4.04
N SER A 36 3.45 0.32 -4.87
CA SER A 36 3.16 1.71 -4.53
C SER A 36 2.20 1.84 -3.35
N LEU A 37 1.17 0.99 -3.26
CA LEU A 37 0.27 0.88 -2.12
C LEU A 37 1.03 0.52 -0.85
N PHE A 38 1.83 -0.54 -0.90
CA PHE A 38 2.63 -0.98 0.23
C PHE A 38 3.56 0.11 0.78
N TYR A 39 4.26 0.85 -0.08
CA TYR A 39 5.16 1.91 0.39
C TYR A 39 4.48 3.27 0.63
N GLY A 40 3.17 3.41 0.38
CA GLY A 40 2.49 4.71 0.39
C GLY A 40 3.15 5.72 -0.54
N MET A 41 3.54 5.28 -1.74
CA MET A 41 4.21 6.09 -2.76
C MET A 41 3.36 6.20 -4.02
N PHE A 42 3.23 7.40 -4.57
CA PHE A 42 2.38 7.63 -5.73
C PHE A 42 2.95 6.95 -7.01
N PRO A 43 2.13 6.17 -7.74
CA PRO A 43 2.56 5.46 -8.93
C PRO A 43 2.53 6.39 -10.16
N GLY A 44 3.49 7.29 -10.26
CA GLY A 44 3.61 8.18 -11.42
C GLY A 44 4.09 7.45 -12.67
N MET A 45 3.65 7.95 -13.82
CA MET A 45 3.95 7.42 -15.16
C MET A 45 4.53 8.55 -16.02
N PHE A 46 5.53 8.24 -16.83
CA PHE A 46 6.14 9.22 -17.72
C PHE A 46 6.45 8.63 -19.09
N SER A 47 7.69 8.65 -19.57
CA SER A 47 8.08 8.09 -20.86
C SER A 47 9.29 7.18 -20.74
N HIS A 48 9.40 6.21 -21.65
CA HIS A 48 10.50 5.25 -21.69
C HIS A 48 11.90 5.88 -21.65
N ASN A 49 12.08 7.05 -22.29
CA ASN A 49 13.35 7.78 -22.36
C ASN A 49 13.35 9.11 -21.59
N ALA A 50 12.34 9.33 -20.75
CA ALA A 50 12.15 10.58 -20.01
C ALA A 50 12.04 11.86 -20.87
N ALA A 51 11.62 11.73 -22.13
CA ALA A 51 11.36 12.86 -23.03
C ALA A 51 10.14 12.64 -23.93
N ASP A 52 10.14 11.59 -24.73
CA ASP A 52 9.25 11.42 -25.88
C ASP A 52 8.08 10.48 -25.60
N HIS A 53 6.98 10.68 -26.31
CA HIS A 53 5.75 9.89 -26.19
C HIS A 53 5.31 9.66 -24.73
N PRO A 54 5.03 10.72 -23.95
CA PRO A 54 4.63 10.58 -22.56
C PRO A 54 3.37 9.74 -22.41
N TYR A 55 3.31 8.94 -21.35
CA TYR A 55 2.21 8.04 -21.04
C TYR A 55 0.84 8.69 -21.17
N TRP A 56 0.72 9.92 -20.62
CA TRP A 56 -0.52 10.68 -20.55
C TRP A 56 -0.99 11.28 -21.88
N GLN A 57 -0.16 11.25 -22.92
CA GLN A 57 -0.54 11.70 -24.27
C GLN A 57 -0.97 10.53 -25.17
N ASN A 58 -0.99 9.30 -24.64
CA ASN A 58 -1.37 8.10 -25.39
C ASN A 58 -2.62 7.43 -24.80
N PRO A 59 -3.81 7.62 -25.41
CA PRO A 59 -5.06 7.05 -24.94
C PRO A 59 -5.05 5.53 -24.80
N LYS A 60 -4.30 4.83 -25.64
CA LYS A 60 -4.17 3.37 -25.58
C LYS A 60 -3.68 2.90 -24.21
N TRP A 61 -2.74 3.62 -23.60
CA TRP A 61 -2.13 3.21 -22.34
C TRP A 61 -2.95 3.70 -21.15
N TYR A 62 -3.30 4.99 -21.10
CA TYR A 62 -4.01 5.51 -19.92
C TYR A 62 -5.46 5.01 -19.82
N GLU A 63 -6.15 4.71 -20.93
CA GLU A 63 -7.50 4.11 -20.84
C GLU A 63 -7.44 2.65 -20.39
N ARG A 64 -6.44 1.90 -20.87
CA ARG A 64 -6.18 0.51 -20.44
C ARG A 64 -6.04 0.43 -18.92
N ASP A 65 -5.23 1.31 -18.33
CA ASP A 65 -4.91 1.24 -16.89
C ASP A 65 -5.79 2.16 -16.02
N ARG A 66 -6.72 2.94 -16.61
CA ARG A 66 -7.65 3.83 -15.89
C ARG A 66 -8.35 3.15 -14.70
N PRO A 67 -8.83 1.90 -14.79
CA PRO A 67 -9.44 1.21 -13.65
C PRO A 67 -8.49 1.08 -12.44
N LEU A 68 -7.19 0.85 -12.67
CA LEU A 68 -6.18 0.72 -11.62
C LEU A 68 -5.96 2.05 -10.90
N PHE A 69 -5.91 3.17 -11.62
CA PHE A 69 -5.85 4.51 -11.00
C PHE A 69 -7.05 4.77 -10.11
N LYS A 70 -8.26 4.44 -10.57
CA LYS A 70 -9.47 4.61 -9.76
C LYS A 70 -9.47 3.73 -8.51
N LYS A 71 -8.93 2.51 -8.60
CA LYS A 71 -8.83 1.54 -7.51
C LYS A 71 -7.80 1.97 -6.45
N TYR A 72 -6.56 2.23 -6.85
CA TYR A 72 -5.44 2.36 -5.91
C TYR A 72 -5.11 3.81 -5.51
N LEU A 73 -5.30 4.79 -6.40
CA LEU A 73 -4.85 6.16 -6.13
C LEU A 73 -5.53 6.79 -4.90
N PRO A 74 -6.85 6.62 -4.65
CA PRO A 74 -7.48 7.10 -3.43
C PRO A 74 -6.93 6.43 -2.16
N LEU A 75 -6.59 5.14 -2.22
CA LEU A 75 -6.04 4.38 -1.09
C LEU A 75 -4.63 4.86 -0.76
N ILE A 76 -3.77 4.93 -1.77
CA ILE A 76 -2.38 5.40 -1.65
C ILE A 76 -2.36 6.81 -1.07
N LYS A 77 -3.24 7.69 -1.56
CA LYS A 77 -3.34 9.06 -1.04
C LYS A 77 -3.64 9.08 0.45
N ARG A 78 -4.67 8.35 0.91
CA ARG A 78 -5.05 8.30 2.33
C ARG A 78 -3.92 7.78 3.21
N ILE A 79 -3.26 6.70 2.79
CA ILE A 79 -2.14 6.08 3.52
C ILE A 79 -0.94 7.03 3.57
N ALA A 80 -0.56 7.63 2.45
CA ALA A 80 0.56 8.56 2.37
C ALA A 80 0.33 9.81 3.23
N GLU A 81 -0.88 10.37 3.23
CA GLU A 81 -1.26 11.54 4.03
C GLU A 81 -1.28 11.24 5.54
N ALA A 82 -1.52 9.99 5.94
CA ALA A 82 -1.42 9.57 7.34
C ALA A 82 0.02 9.63 7.88
N GLY A 83 1.03 9.62 7.01
CA GLY A 83 2.42 9.79 7.37
C GLY A 83 3.07 8.50 7.88
N TRP A 84 4.09 8.04 7.15
CA TRP A 84 4.84 6.83 7.46
C TRP A 84 5.55 6.90 8.83
N GLN A 85 5.59 5.77 9.55
CA GLN A 85 6.30 5.60 10.81
C GLN A 85 7.36 4.50 10.70
N PRO A 86 8.59 4.69 11.25
CA PRO A 86 9.67 3.71 11.14
C PRO A 86 9.48 2.45 11.97
N ILE A 87 8.66 2.52 13.02
CA ILE A 87 8.35 1.36 13.88
C ILE A 87 6.90 0.96 13.62
N THR A 88 6.72 -0.23 13.07
CA THR A 88 5.42 -0.72 12.63
C THR A 88 4.43 -0.89 13.78
N ASN A 89 4.89 -1.26 14.98
CA ASN A 89 4.04 -1.64 16.12
C ASN A 89 3.00 -2.72 15.75
N ALA A 90 3.39 -3.58 14.80
CA ALA A 90 2.71 -4.81 14.45
C ALA A 90 3.78 -5.85 14.12
N ARG A 91 3.60 -7.09 14.57
CA ARG A 91 4.54 -8.19 14.38
C ARG A 91 3.91 -9.24 13.48
N CYS A 92 4.56 -9.48 12.35
CA CYS A 92 4.19 -10.53 11.41
C CYS A 92 4.94 -11.82 11.77
N ASP A 93 4.25 -12.95 11.74
CA ASP A 93 4.84 -14.28 11.98
C ASP A 93 5.46 -14.92 10.73
N ASN A 94 5.33 -14.27 9.56
CA ASN A 94 5.78 -14.78 8.27
C ASN A 94 6.80 -13.81 7.64
N GLU A 95 8.07 -14.22 7.57
CA GLU A 95 9.16 -13.39 7.02
C GLU A 95 9.02 -13.03 5.53
N LYS A 96 8.14 -13.71 4.79
CA LYS A 96 7.85 -13.42 3.37
C LYS A 96 6.80 -12.32 3.18
N VAL A 97 6.15 -11.90 4.26
CA VAL A 97 5.16 -10.82 4.26
C VAL A 97 5.76 -9.61 4.95
N PHE A 98 5.97 -8.54 4.17
CA PHE A 98 6.47 -7.29 4.70
C PHE A 98 5.31 -6.44 5.22
N VAL A 99 5.59 -5.59 6.21
CA VAL A 99 4.58 -4.73 6.86
C VAL A 99 5.14 -3.32 7.06
N GLU A 100 4.38 -2.32 6.63
CA GLU A 100 4.65 -0.90 6.85
C GLU A 100 3.52 -0.26 7.65
N ARG A 101 3.81 0.83 8.37
CA ARG A 101 2.83 1.59 9.15
C ARG A 101 2.75 3.05 8.71
N PHE A 102 1.53 3.58 8.74
CA PHE A 102 1.24 4.99 8.57
C PHE A 102 0.27 5.49 9.65
N GLY A 103 0.40 6.75 10.08
CA GLY A 103 -0.42 7.33 11.14
C GLY A 103 0.00 6.95 12.57
N PRO A 104 -0.82 7.31 13.57
CA PRO A 104 -2.20 7.79 13.42
C PRO A 104 -2.30 9.17 12.77
N ASN A 105 -3.34 9.37 11.98
CA ASN A 105 -3.68 10.67 11.40
C ASN A 105 -4.55 11.50 12.39
N PRO A 106 -4.86 12.78 12.09
CA PRO A 106 -5.69 13.62 12.98
C PRO A 106 -7.14 13.13 13.20
N ALA A 107 -7.59 12.12 12.45
CA ALA A 107 -8.88 11.46 12.65
C ALA A 107 -8.77 10.16 13.47
N ASP A 108 -7.63 9.95 14.13
CA ASP A 108 -7.29 8.75 14.91
C ASP A 108 -7.35 7.46 14.06
N GLU A 109 -7.00 7.55 12.78
CA GLU A 109 -6.87 6.40 11.89
C GLU A 109 -5.38 6.03 11.75
N ALA A 110 -5.05 4.76 11.96
CA ALA A 110 -3.75 4.21 11.59
C ALA A 110 -3.92 3.22 10.44
N PHE A 111 -2.87 3.04 9.65
CA PHE A 111 -2.87 2.14 8.51
C PHE A 111 -1.69 1.18 8.58
N LEU A 112 -1.97 -0.08 8.30
CA LEU A 112 -0.96 -1.09 8.05
C LEU A 112 -1.09 -1.55 6.62
N THR A 113 0.03 -1.63 5.91
CA THR A 113 0.06 -2.22 4.58
C THR A 113 0.94 -3.45 4.60
N LEU A 114 0.46 -4.52 4.00
CA LEU A 114 1.15 -5.80 3.92
C LEU A 114 1.51 -6.09 2.46
N PHE A 115 2.63 -6.76 2.23
CA PHE A 115 3.04 -7.16 0.88
C PHE A 115 3.67 -8.54 0.88
N ASN A 116 3.15 -9.42 0.04
CA ASN A 116 3.75 -10.72 -0.25
C ASN A 116 4.71 -10.59 -1.44
N ASP A 117 6.02 -10.51 -1.18
CA ASP A 117 7.04 -10.42 -2.24
C ASP A 117 7.45 -11.80 -2.79
N SER A 118 6.78 -12.87 -2.38
CA SER A 118 7.04 -14.22 -2.89
C SER A 118 6.23 -14.55 -4.14
N GLU A 119 6.56 -15.69 -4.75
CA GLU A 119 5.86 -16.25 -5.92
C GLU A 119 4.73 -17.21 -5.54
N THR A 120 4.48 -17.42 -4.24
CA THR A 120 3.46 -18.34 -3.74
C THR A 120 2.48 -17.62 -2.82
N HIS A 121 1.26 -18.13 -2.75
CA HIS A 121 0.28 -17.69 -1.75
C HIS A 121 0.88 -17.77 -0.34
N GLN A 122 0.62 -16.75 0.48
CA GLN A 122 1.06 -16.69 1.88
C GLN A 122 -0.13 -16.46 2.80
N ARG A 123 -0.09 -17.10 3.97
CA ARG A 123 -0.93 -16.78 5.13
C ARG A 123 -0.04 -16.27 6.25
N THR A 124 -0.53 -15.31 7.01
CA THR A 124 0.18 -14.77 8.18
C THR A 124 -0.78 -14.33 9.28
N ARG A 125 -0.29 -14.37 10.52
CA ARG A 125 -0.89 -13.69 11.65
C ARG A 125 -0.09 -12.42 11.97
N LEU A 126 -0.81 -11.32 12.13
CA LEU A 126 -0.27 -10.01 12.48
C LEU A 126 -0.69 -9.66 13.90
N ASP A 127 0.22 -9.76 14.86
CA ASP A 127 0.01 -9.34 16.24
C ASP A 127 0.12 -7.81 16.34
N LEU A 128 -0.89 -7.13 16.88
CA LEU A 128 -0.97 -5.68 16.95
C LEU A 128 -0.60 -5.15 18.33
N ASP A 129 0.41 -4.27 18.42
CA ASP A 129 0.61 -3.44 19.60
C ASP A 129 -0.28 -2.21 19.51
N LEU A 130 -1.52 -2.35 20.01
CA LEU A 130 -2.53 -1.29 19.94
C LEU A 130 -2.07 -0.01 20.64
N ALA A 131 -1.38 -0.12 21.77
CA ALA A 131 -0.83 1.04 22.48
C ALA A 131 0.25 1.73 21.66
N GLY A 132 1.19 0.96 21.09
CA GLY A 132 2.20 1.47 20.16
C GLY A 132 1.60 2.10 18.90
N LEU A 133 0.45 1.61 18.44
CA LEU A 133 -0.35 2.16 17.35
C LEU A 133 -1.11 3.45 17.71
N GLY A 134 -1.12 3.82 18.99
CA GLY A 134 -1.78 5.04 19.50
C GLY A 134 -3.21 4.80 19.98
N PHE A 135 -3.62 3.56 20.23
CA PHE A 135 -4.98 3.19 20.63
C PHE A 135 -5.04 2.69 22.07
N ASN A 136 -6.05 3.17 22.81
CA ASN A 136 -6.34 2.77 24.19
C ASN A 136 -7.66 2.00 24.27
N GLY A 137 -7.76 0.86 23.56
CA GLY A 137 -8.96 0.04 23.57
C GLY A 137 -9.14 -0.80 22.31
N MET A 138 -10.37 -1.26 22.09
CA MET A 138 -10.72 -2.04 20.91
C MET A 138 -10.70 -1.17 19.66
N VAL A 139 -10.25 -1.77 18.55
CA VAL A 139 -10.23 -1.15 17.24
C VAL A 139 -11.07 -1.96 16.25
N THR A 140 -11.66 -1.28 15.28
CA THR A 140 -12.19 -1.88 14.07
C THR A 140 -11.08 -1.93 13.04
N ALA A 141 -10.85 -3.11 12.46
CA ALA A 141 -9.96 -3.28 11.31
C ALA A 141 -10.76 -3.44 10.03
N ARG A 142 -10.35 -2.75 8.96
CA ARG A 142 -10.98 -2.81 7.63
C ARG A 142 -9.94 -2.98 6.55
N GLU A 143 -10.08 -4.03 5.74
CA GLU A 143 -9.34 -4.19 4.49
C GLU A 143 -9.90 -3.19 3.46
N MET A 144 -9.06 -2.30 2.93
CA MET A 144 -9.48 -1.06 2.28
C MET A 144 -9.86 -1.22 0.79
N ILE A 145 -9.39 -2.25 0.11
CA ILE A 145 -9.66 -2.57 -1.30
C ILE A 145 -11.08 -3.14 -1.44
N SER A 146 -11.44 -4.18 -0.66
CA SER A 146 -12.80 -4.74 -0.69
C SER A 146 -13.77 -4.05 0.28
N GLY A 147 -13.24 -3.35 1.29
CA GLY A 147 -14.02 -2.73 2.36
C GLY A 147 -14.44 -3.70 3.47
N LYS A 148 -14.00 -4.96 3.41
CA LYS A 148 -14.30 -6.02 4.38
C LYS A 148 -13.82 -5.64 5.78
N ILE A 149 -14.71 -5.78 6.76
CA ILE A 149 -14.33 -5.69 8.18
C ILE A 149 -13.62 -6.97 8.59
N LEU A 150 -12.49 -6.82 9.25
CA LEU A 150 -11.70 -7.91 9.81
C LEU A 150 -11.99 -8.04 11.31
N ASP A 151 -12.01 -9.27 11.81
CA ASP A 151 -12.17 -9.54 13.25
C ASP A 151 -10.83 -9.29 13.96
N ALA A 152 -10.66 -8.10 14.53
CA ALA A 152 -9.44 -7.70 15.25
C ALA A 152 -9.60 -7.95 16.75
N LYS A 153 -8.89 -8.95 17.29
CA LYS A 153 -8.88 -9.27 18.72
C LYS A 153 -7.48 -9.14 19.34
N GLY A 154 -6.72 -8.17 18.85
CA GLY A 154 -5.29 -8.00 19.17
C GLY A 154 -4.37 -8.63 18.12
N ASP A 155 -4.92 -9.47 17.23
CA ASP A 155 -4.26 -9.96 16.04
C ASP A 155 -5.19 -9.91 14.81
N LEU A 156 -4.60 -10.13 13.64
CA LEU A 156 -5.29 -10.24 12.35
C LEU A 156 -4.72 -11.41 11.54
N GLU A 157 -5.58 -12.27 11.01
CA GLU A 157 -5.19 -13.26 10.01
C GLU A 157 -5.38 -12.70 8.61
N ILE A 158 -4.31 -12.73 7.81
CA ILE A 158 -4.29 -12.19 6.46
C ILE A 158 -3.76 -13.24 5.48
N GLU A 159 -4.40 -13.34 4.34
CA GLU A 159 -4.01 -14.16 3.19
C GLU A 159 -3.68 -13.25 2.02
N LEU A 160 -2.59 -13.55 1.32
CA LEU A 160 -2.04 -12.74 0.23
C LEU A 160 -1.63 -13.65 -0.92
N GLU A 161 -2.18 -13.38 -2.10
CA GLU A 161 -1.70 -13.94 -3.36
C GLU A 161 -0.26 -13.51 -3.65
N PRO A 162 0.46 -14.22 -4.54
CA PRO A 162 1.79 -13.81 -4.98
C PRO A 162 1.80 -12.36 -5.45
N GLN A 163 2.76 -11.57 -4.98
CA GLN A 163 2.96 -10.18 -5.40
C GLN A 163 1.78 -9.24 -5.08
N GLN A 164 0.88 -9.64 -4.17
CA GLN A 164 -0.24 -8.81 -3.70
C GLN A 164 0.18 -7.91 -2.55
N ALA A 165 -0.32 -6.68 -2.55
CA ALA A 165 -0.35 -5.83 -1.38
C ALA A 165 -1.79 -5.67 -0.88
N GLU A 166 -1.92 -5.48 0.43
CA GLU A 166 -3.18 -5.19 1.11
C GLU A 166 -2.99 -3.97 2.01
N ALA A 167 -4.07 -3.23 2.23
CA ALA A 167 -4.09 -2.10 3.13
C ALA A 167 -5.20 -2.26 4.17
N ILE A 168 -4.84 -2.12 5.44
CA ILE A 168 -5.73 -2.27 6.58
C ILE A 168 -5.84 -0.92 7.27
N GLU A 169 -7.06 -0.42 7.38
CA GLU A 169 -7.42 0.73 8.21
C GLU A 169 -7.76 0.24 9.63
N LEU A 170 -7.13 0.85 10.63
CA LEU A 170 -7.42 0.65 12.05
C LEU A 170 -8.02 1.92 12.64
N LYS A 171 -9.16 1.76 13.31
CA LYS A 171 -9.90 2.86 13.96
C LYS A 171 -10.35 2.46 15.36
N PRO A 172 -10.26 3.35 16.37
CA PRO A 172 -10.82 3.07 17.68
C PRO A 172 -12.35 2.93 17.61
N ASN A 173 -12.90 1.97 18.37
CA ASN A 173 -14.35 1.88 18.56
C ASN A 173 -14.79 3.07 19.43
N ARG A 174 -15.62 3.96 18.87
CA ARG A 174 -16.24 5.06 19.63
C ARG A 174 -17.41 4.58 20.46
#